data_AF-A0A3N5RUW2-F1
#
_entry.id   AF-A0A3N5RUW2-F1
#
_cell.length_a   1.000
_cell.length_b   1.000
_cell.length_c   1.000
_cell.angle_alpha   90.00
_cell.angle_beta   90.00
_cell.angle_gamma   90.00
#
_symmetry.space_group_name_H-M   'P 1'
#
loop_
_entity.id
_entity.type
_entity.pdbx_description
1 polymer ?
#
loop_
_entity_poly.entity_id
_entity_poly.type
_entity_poly.pdbx_seq_one_letter_code
_entity_poly.pdbx_strand_id
1 'polypeptide(L)' 'MSIDFADLRALSPAEKLELVELLWDDLGASDASIPLPEWVGLEAARRRDELIADPKLGLSHEEVWRRIEQRNR' A
#
# COMPACT_ATOMS: atom_id res chain seq x y z
N MET A 1 -22.00 1.26 -16.67
CA MET A 1 -20.98 0.60 -17.50
C MET A 1 -20.55 -0.65 -16.75
N SER A 2 -20.51 -1.83 -17.39
CA SER A 2 -20.05 -3.06 -16.73
C SER A 2 -18.56 -3.20 -16.96
N ILE A 3 -17.79 -3.47 -15.92
CA ILE A 3 -16.38 -3.83 -16.03
C ILE A 3 -16.33 -5.30 -16.49
N ASP A 4 -15.63 -5.59 -17.59
CA ASP A 4 -15.33 -6.95 -17.99
C ASP A 4 -14.01 -7.40 -17.36
N PHE A 5 -14.09 -8.33 -16.40
CA PHE A 5 -12.92 -8.87 -15.73
C PHE A 5 -12.09 -9.80 -16.61
N ALA A 6 -12.63 -10.31 -17.73
CA ALA A 6 -11.84 -11.06 -18.70
C ALA A 6 -10.82 -10.14 -19.38
N ASP A 7 -11.26 -8.95 -19.81
CA ASP A 7 -10.40 -7.95 -20.45
C ASP A 7 -9.33 -7.43 -19.47
N LEU A 8 -9.71 -7.14 -18.22
CA LEU A 8 -8.74 -6.75 -17.17
C LEU A 8 -7.66 -7.82 -16.92
N ARG A 9 -8.05 -9.10 -16.97
CA ARG A 9 -7.09 -10.20 -16.81
C ARG A 9 -6.18 -10.37 -18.02
N ALA A 10 -6.63 -9.99 -19.21
CA ALA A 10 -5.87 -10.10 -20.45
C ALA A 10 -4.77 -9.03 -20.60
N LEU A 11 -4.84 -7.93 -19.85
CA LEU A 11 -3.79 -6.90 -19.81
C LEU A 11 -2.40 -7.49 -19.51
N SER A 12 -1.38 -6.93 -20.16
CA SER A 12 0.02 -7.22 -19.84
C SER A 12 0.37 -6.77 -18.41
N PRO A 13 1.47 -7.26 -17.82
CA PRO A 13 1.89 -6.81 -16.49
C PRO A 13 2.10 -5.30 -16.37
N ALA A 14 2.61 -4.64 -17.42
CA ALA A 14 2.82 -3.20 -17.44
C ALA A 14 1.47 -2.43 -17.43
N GLU A 15 0.55 -2.80 -18.31
CA GLU A 15 -0.79 -2.18 -18.36
C GLU A 15 -1.59 -2.41 -17.08
N LYS A 16 -1.43 -3.57 -16.43
CA LYS A 16 -2.02 -3.82 -15.12
C LYS A 16 -1.47 -2.89 -14.06
N LEU A 17 -0.17 -2.63 -14.08
CA LEU A 17 0.46 -1.73 -13.12
C LEU A 17 -0.01 -0.29 -13.33
N GLU A 18 -0.02 0.18 -14.58
CA GLU A 18 -0.56 1.50 -14.93
C GLU A 18 -2.02 1.67 -14.49
N LEU A 19 -2.85 0.64 -14.70
CA LEU A 19 -4.23 0.66 -14.24
C LEU A 19 -4.33 0.70 -12.70
N VAL A 20 -3.50 -0.07 -12.00
CA VAL A 20 -3.47 -0.05 -10.52
C VAL A 20 -3.08 1.34 -10.01
N GLU A 21 -2.06 1.96 -10.60
CA GLU A 21 -1.63 3.32 -10.26
C GLU A 21 -2.75 4.33 -10.49
N LEU A 22 -3.38 4.31 -11.68
CA LEU A 22 -4.51 5.19 -12.00
C LEU A 22 -5.65 5.06 -11.00
N LEU A 23 -6.05 3.84 -10.66
CA LEU A 23 -7.12 3.58 -9.70
C LEU A 23 -6.72 4.00 -8.28
N TRP A 24 -5.45 3.86 -7.92
CA TRP A 24 -4.94 4.25 -6.61
C TRP A 24 -4.94 5.77 -6.44
N ASP A 25 -4.52 6.50 -7.48
CA ASP A 25 -4.56 7.96 -7.51
C ASP A 25 -6.01 8.48 -7.44
N ASP A 26 -6.94 7.88 -8.18
CA ASP A 26 -8.36 8.23 -8.15
C ASP A 26 -8.99 8.00 -6.77
N LEU A 27 -8.69 6.86 -6.13
CA LEU A 27 -9.12 6.59 -4.75
C LEU A 27 -8.55 7.61 -3.75
N GLY A 28 -7.28 8.00 -3.93
CA GLY A 28 -6.61 8.99 -3.08
C GLY A 28 -7.12 10.42 -3.25
N ALA A 29 -7.64 10.75 -4.43
CA ALA A 29 -8.26 12.05 -4.72
C ALA A 29 -9.73 12.15 -4.26
N SER A 30 -10.34 11.03 -3.88
CA SER A 30 -11.72 10.96 -3.44
C SER A 30 -11.87 11.19 -1.94
N ASP A 31 -12.82 12.05 -1.55
CA ASP A 31 -13.25 12.21 -0.15
C ASP A 31 -14.26 11.13 0.29
N ALA A 32 -14.57 10.17 -0.59
CA ALA A 32 -15.53 9.11 -0.27
C ALA A 32 -15.00 8.23 0.87
N SER A 33 -15.84 8.03 1.89
CA SER A 33 -15.49 7.14 3.00
C SER A 33 -15.40 5.69 2.51
N ILE A 34 -14.21 5.10 2.69
CA ILE A 34 -14.01 3.67 2.47
C ILE A 34 -14.40 2.95 3.77
N PRO A 35 -15.40 2.04 3.74
CA PRO A 35 -15.80 1.32 4.94
C PRO A 35 -14.69 0.36 5.36
N LEU A 36 -14.04 0.68 6.48
CA LEU A 36 -13.05 -0.20 7.10
C LEU A 36 -13.70 -1.01 8.23
N PRO A 37 -13.50 -2.34 8.26
CA PRO A 37 -13.87 -3.13 9.42
C PRO A 37 -13.18 -2.63 10.69
N GLU A 38 -13.87 -2.69 11.84
CA GLU A 38 -13.36 -2.21 13.13
C GLU A 38 -11.96 -2.78 13.47
N TRP A 39 -11.75 -4.07 13.16
CA TRP A 39 -10.49 -4.75 13.47
C TRP A 39 -9.27 -4.12 12.79
N VAL A 40 -9.44 -3.41 11.65
CA VAL A 40 -8.33 -2.73 10.96
C VAL A 40 -7.77 -1.61 11.84
N GLY A 41 -8.64 -0.83 12.48
CA GLY A 41 -8.23 0.24 13.40
C GLY A 41 -7.57 -0.33 14.66
N LEU A 42 -8.13 -1.41 15.21
CA LEU A 42 -7.57 -2.09 16.38
C LEU A 42 -6.17 -2.65 16.10
N GLU A 43 -6.00 -3.30 14.95
CA GLU A 43 -4.71 -3.86 14.54
C GLU A 43 -3.68 -2.76 14.26
N ALA A 44 -4.08 -1.66 13.62
CA ALA A 44 -3.20 -0.51 13.39
C ALA A 44 -2.72 0.12 14.72
N ALA A 45 -3.63 0.28 15.68
CA ALA A 45 -3.30 0.77 17.02
C ALA A 45 -2.33 -0.16 17.75
N ARG A 46 -2.60 -1.47 17.74
CA ARG A 46 -1.72 -2.49 18.34
C ARG A 46 -0.30 -2.41 17.77
N ARG A 47 -0.14 -2.38 16.43
CA ARG A 47 1.17 -2.31 15.78
C ARG A 47 1.92 -1.01 16.08
N ARG A 48 1.20 0.11 16.14
CA ARG A 48 1.79 1.39 16.54
C ARG A 48 2.34 1.33 17.96
N ASP A 49 1.56 0.82 18.90
CA ASP A 49 1.94 0.77 20.31
C ASP A 49 3.11 -0.20 20.55
N GLU A 50 3.14 -1.32 19.83
CA GLU A 50 4.30 -2.22 19.80
C GLU A 50 5.55 -1.54 19.26
N LEU A 51 5.45 -0.78 18.17
CA LEU A 51 6.60 -0.03 17.61
C LEU A 51 7.09 1.07 18.56
N ILE A 52 6.19 1.73 19.30
CA ILE A 52 6.57 2.71 20.32
C ILE A 52 7.31 2.02 21.48
N ALA A 53 6.84 0.85 21.91
CA ALA A 53 7.46 0.09 23.00
C ALA A 53 8.81 -0.53 22.60
N ASP A 54 8.93 -1.03 21.36
CA ASP A 54 10.18 -1.53 20.79
C ASP A 54 10.44 -0.92 19.40
N PRO A 55 11.20 0.21 19.35
CA PRO A 55 11.56 0.87 18.10
C PRO A 55 12.36 0.00 17.13
N LYS A 56 12.90 -1.16 17.57
CA LYS A 56 13.64 -2.08 16.70
C LYS A 56 12.74 -2.92 15.79
N LEU A 57 11.43 -2.91 16.01
CA LEU A 57 10.45 -3.59 15.16
C LEU A 57 10.32 -2.95 13.77
N GLY A 58 10.74 -1.69 13.64
CA GLY A 58 10.72 -0.95 12.38
C GLY A 58 12.11 -0.55 11.91
N LEU A 59 12.19 -0.16 10.65
CA LEU A 59 13.34 0.58 10.13
C LEU A 59 12.90 2.03 9.91
N SER A 60 13.79 2.98 10.21
CA SER A 60 13.56 4.36 9.80
C SER A 60 13.60 4.47 8.27
N HIS A 61 12.99 5.53 7.74
CA HIS A 61 13.03 5.83 6.32
C HIS A 61 14.47 5.85 5.77
N GLU A 62 15.37 6.53 6.49
CA GLU A 62 16.80 6.61 6.15
C GLU A 62 17.47 5.23 6.12
N GLU A 63 17.16 4.39 7.10
CA GLU A 63 17.72 3.04 7.20
C GLU A 63 17.25 2.13 6.06
N VAL A 64 16.00 2.24 5.63
CA VAL A 64 15.46 1.51 4.47
C VAL A 64 16.22 1.89 3.21
N TRP A 65 16.33 3.19 2.91
CA TRP A 65 17.00 3.66 1.70
C TRP A 65 18.48 3.32 1.68
N ARG A 66 19.16 3.47 2.82
CA ARG A 66 20.56 3.07 2.97
C ARG A 66 20.77 1.59 2.60
N ARG A 67 19.86 0.69 2.98
CA ARG A 67 19.94 -0.75 2.62
C ARG A 67 19.69 -1.00 1.14
N ILE A 68 18.74 -0.30 0.52
CA ILE A 68 18.44 -0.43 -0.92
C ILE A 68 19.66 0.00 -1.74
N GLU A 69 20.25 1.16 -1.41
CA GLU A 69 21.44 1.66 -2.07
C GLU A 69 22.63 0.71 -1.93
N GLN A 70 22.84 0.12 -0.75
CA GLN A 70 23.89 -0.86 -0.53
C GLN A 70 23.71 -2.14 -1.35
N ARG A 71 22.46 -2.57 -1.58
CA ARG A 71 22.14 -3.75 -2.40
C ARG A 71 22.35 -3.51 -3.89
N ASN A 72 22.17 -2.27 -4.36
CA ASN A 72 22.24 -1.91 -5.77
C ASN A 72 23.64 -1.45 -6.21
N ARG A 73 24.65 -1.57 -5.34
CA ARG A 73 26.08 -1.39 -5.66
C ARG A 73 26.73 -2.73 -5.96
#